data_AF-A0A7J3MTL8-F1
#
_entry.id   AF-A0A7J3MTL8-F1
#
_cell.length_a   1.000
_cell.length_b   1.000
_cell.length_c   1.000
_cell.angle_alpha   90.00
_cell.angle_beta   90.00
_cell.angle_gamma   90.00
#
_symmetry.space_group_name_H-M   'P 1'
#
loop_
_entity.id
_entity.type
_entity.pdbx_description
1 polymer ?
#
loop_
_entity_poly.entity_id
_entity_poly.type
_entity_poly.pdbx_seq_one_letter_code
_entity_poly.pdbx_strand_id
1 'polypeptide(L)'
;MPQGMTINFVGLGLGSKDYLTRAAEEALLESEKVYLDMYTGHISSELIDYLRELLKDRLIFAERTTIENNLYKIIDEASRNKIAIATSGDPFIATTHIAILLEAVKRGICVKVIHGVSIISAAASYSGLSAYKFGRIVTVPRAASMEIMEGIYRVIANNQEHGLHTLVLLDTADGGVTAQEAAEYLSRIEEKLGWGLFRDDRIAVVLLHVGMRTASKKCYAIKDLKELSLPPPPHVMILPGELNFVEKESLKMIAYCDYKMIDNHHPISTSRQRAKKYIDKTQGVLGKIRKEPVDLEAQEVVELASTYVYDSQSFLLSGRTEDSLIAISYAEGLLDCLRMLGKVSFKW
;
A
#
# COMPACT_ATOMS: atom_id res chain seq x y z
N MET A 1 -42.49 -7.28 -2.34
CA MET A 1 -41.85 -5.99 -2.73
C MET A 1 -42.01 -5.83 -4.24
N PRO A 2 -42.12 -4.61 -4.79
CA PRO A 2 -42.23 -4.40 -6.24
C PRO A 2 -40.98 -4.90 -6.97
N GLN A 3 -41.15 -5.76 -7.99
CA GLN A 3 -40.02 -6.45 -8.64
C GLN A 3 -39.14 -5.56 -9.55
N GLY A 4 -39.54 -4.32 -9.82
CA GLY A 4 -38.81 -3.39 -10.69
C GLY A 4 -37.80 -2.46 -10.00
N MET A 5 -37.94 -2.18 -8.69
CA MET A 5 -37.03 -1.26 -7.99
C MET A 5 -35.81 -2.00 -7.45
N THR A 6 -34.71 -2.05 -8.20
CA THR A 6 -33.48 -2.73 -7.77
C THR A 6 -32.21 -2.11 -8.37
N ILE A 7 -31.17 -1.93 -7.54
CA ILE A 7 -29.79 -1.71 -7.98
C ILE A 7 -28.97 -2.99 -7.78
N ASN A 8 -28.40 -3.50 -8.86
CA ASN A 8 -27.40 -4.57 -8.87
C ASN A 8 -26.00 -3.94 -8.89
N PHE A 9 -25.20 -4.08 -7.83
CA PHE A 9 -23.76 -3.80 -7.88
C PHE A 9 -23.03 -5.03 -8.39
N VAL A 10 -22.30 -4.92 -9.51
CA VAL A 10 -21.74 -6.07 -10.25
C VAL A 10 -20.23 -5.94 -10.46
N GLY A 11 -19.46 -6.85 -9.85
CA GLY A 11 -18.03 -6.97 -10.07
C GLY A 11 -17.72 -7.74 -11.34
N LEU A 12 -16.98 -7.12 -12.26
CA LEU A 12 -16.58 -7.70 -13.54
C LEU A 12 -15.30 -8.55 -13.45
N GLY A 13 -14.70 -8.66 -12.26
CA GLY A 13 -13.44 -9.37 -12.07
C GLY A 13 -12.25 -8.61 -12.66
N LEU A 14 -11.16 -9.31 -12.99
CA LEU A 14 -9.87 -8.71 -13.33
C LEU A 14 -9.78 -8.13 -14.76
N GLY A 15 -10.80 -7.42 -15.20
CA GLY A 15 -10.80 -6.64 -16.44
C GLY A 15 -10.82 -7.45 -17.75
N SER A 16 -11.01 -8.76 -17.72
CA SER A 16 -11.23 -9.60 -18.90
C SER A 16 -12.45 -10.52 -18.72
N LYS A 17 -13.11 -10.88 -19.83
CA LYS A 17 -14.38 -11.64 -19.81
C LYS A 17 -14.28 -13.01 -19.10
N ASP A 18 -13.08 -13.59 -19.07
CA ASP A 18 -12.82 -14.89 -18.46
C ASP A 18 -12.91 -14.84 -16.91
N TYR A 19 -13.04 -13.65 -16.32
CA TYR A 19 -13.27 -13.41 -14.88
C TYR A 19 -14.71 -12.98 -14.54
N LEU A 20 -15.62 -12.90 -15.53
CA LEU A 20 -17.04 -12.70 -15.26
C LEU A 20 -17.60 -13.93 -14.54
N THR A 21 -18.22 -13.69 -13.38
CA THR A 21 -19.00 -14.75 -12.73
C THR A 21 -20.32 -14.92 -13.48
N ARG A 22 -20.87 -16.14 -13.51
CA ARG A 22 -22.21 -16.37 -14.10
C ARG A 22 -23.29 -15.48 -13.47
N ALA A 23 -23.22 -15.26 -12.16
CA ALA A 23 -24.12 -14.34 -11.47
C ALA A 23 -23.98 -12.89 -11.93
N ALA A 24 -22.78 -12.47 -12.40
CA ALA A 24 -22.57 -11.15 -12.98
C ALA A 24 -23.22 -11.06 -14.37
N GLU A 25 -22.94 -12.01 -15.26
CA GLU A 25 -23.57 -12.08 -16.60
C GLU A 25 -25.11 -12.12 -16.50
N GLU A 26 -25.64 -12.97 -15.62
CA GLU A 26 -27.07 -13.08 -15.32
C GLU A 26 -27.63 -11.73 -14.77
N ALA A 27 -26.99 -11.10 -13.79
CA ALA A 27 -27.45 -9.82 -13.23
C ALA A 27 -27.39 -8.64 -14.22
N LEU A 28 -26.41 -8.63 -15.14
CA LEU A 28 -26.29 -7.64 -16.21
C LEU A 28 -27.39 -7.84 -17.27
N LEU A 29 -27.62 -9.09 -17.69
CA LEU A 29 -28.68 -9.46 -18.63
C LEU A 29 -30.08 -9.14 -18.10
N GLU A 30 -30.34 -9.36 -16.82
CA GLU A 30 -31.61 -9.03 -16.18
C GLU A 30 -31.84 -7.52 -15.93
N SER A 31 -30.88 -6.64 -16.25
CA SER A 31 -30.98 -5.20 -15.96
C SER A 31 -31.40 -4.38 -17.18
N GLU A 32 -32.29 -3.40 -16.99
CA GLU A 32 -32.80 -2.52 -18.06
C GLU A 32 -31.75 -1.49 -18.49
N LYS A 33 -30.89 -1.07 -17.56
CA LYS A 33 -29.71 -0.22 -17.79
C LYS A 33 -28.52 -0.74 -17.02
N VAL A 34 -27.33 -0.59 -17.60
CA VAL A 34 -26.05 -0.96 -17.01
C VAL A 34 -25.11 0.25 -17.10
N TYR A 35 -24.83 0.90 -15.97
CA TYR A 35 -23.78 1.90 -15.90
C TYR A 35 -22.44 1.19 -15.72
N LEU A 36 -21.53 1.33 -16.69
CA LEU A 36 -20.19 0.78 -16.66
C LEU A 36 -19.22 1.83 -16.13
N ASP A 37 -18.70 1.60 -14.93
CA ASP A 37 -17.63 2.39 -14.34
C ASP A 37 -16.35 2.26 -15.17
N MET A 38 -15.87 3.40 -15.68
CA MET A 38 -14.66 3.52 -16.49
C MET A 38 -13.48 4.17 -15.74
N TYR A 39 -13.60 4.47 -14.44
CA TYR A 39 -12.58 5.23 -13.68
C TYR A 39 -11.92 4.46 -12.54
N THR A 40 -12.59 3.51 -11.87
CA THR A 40 -12.02 2.80 -10.70
C THR A 40 -11.02 1.70 -11.05
N GLY A 41 -10.96 1.25 -12.32
CA GLY A 41 -10.04 0.20 -12.73
C GLY A 41 -10.01 -0.03 -14.24
N HIS A 42 -9.00 -0.79 -14.69
CA HIS A 42 -8.86 -1.15 -16.11
C HIS A 42 -9.90 -2.20 -16.53
N ILE A 43 -10.37 -2.09 -17.78
CA ILE A 43 -11.27 -3.01 -18.46
C ILE A 43 -10.72 -3.21 -19.88
N SER A 44 -10.51 -4.45 -20.33
CA SER A 44 -9.97 -4.72 -21.65
C SER A 44 -10.96 -4.39 -22.76
N SER A 45 -10.47 -4.07 -23.96
CA SER A 45 -11.29 -3.91 -25.15
C SER A 45 -12.13 -5.16 -25.45
N GLU A 46 -11.55 -6.36 -25.30
CA GLU A 46 -12.25 -7.65 -25.45
C GLU A 46 -13.49 -7.76 -24.53
N LEU A 47 -13.42 -7.23 -23.30
CA LEU A 47 -14.54 -7.21 -22.36
C LEU A 47 -15.53 -6.09 -22.67
N ILE A 48 -15.06 -4.89 -23.06
CA ILE A 48 -15.92 -3.78 -23.47
C ILE A 48 -16.77 -4.15 -24.70
N ASP A 49 -16.18 -4.79 -25.71
CA ASP A 49 -16.88 -5.14 -26.94
C ASP A 49 -17.85 -6.32 -26.74
N TYR A 50 -17.50 -7.31 -25.91
CA TYR A 50 -18.44 -8.34 -25.46
C TYR A 50 -19.64 -7.72 -24.68
N LEU A 51 -19.40 -6.78 -23.77
CA LEU A 51 -20.48 -6.10 -23.04
C LEU A 51 -21.37 -5.26 -23.97
N ARG A 52 -20.80 -4.62 -25.00
CA ARG A 52 -21.56 -3.90 -26.05
C ARG A 52 -22.47 -4.85 -26.82
N GLU A 53 -21.99 -6.03 -27.22
CA GLU A 53 -22.80 -7.03 -27.93
C GLU A 53 -23.93 -7.59 -27.05
N LEU A 54 -23.62 -7.92 -25.80
CA LEU A 54 -24.53 -8.52 -24.81
C LEU A 54 -25.66 -7.56 -24.37
N LEU A 55 -25.33 -6.28 -24.18
CA LEU A 55 -26.21 -5.30 -23.55
C LEU A 55 -26.81 -4.28 -24.52
N LYS A 56 -26.11 -3.99 -25.63
CA LYS A 56 -26.50 -3.01 -26.66
C LYS A 56 -26.77 -1.64 -26.03
N ASP A 57 -27.85 -0.96 -26.41
CA ASP A 57 -28.21 0.38 -25.96
C ASP A 57 -28.47 0.50 -24.44
N ARG A 58 -28.47 -0.62 -23.70
CA ARG A 58 -28.54 -0.65 -22.23
C ARG A 58 -27.21 -0.32 -21.56
N LEU A 59 -26.09 -0.43 -22.28
CA LEU A 59 -24.75 -0.16 -21.74
C LEU A 59 -24.44 1.34 -21.80
N ILE A 60 -24.27 1.94 -20.63
CA ILE A 60 -23.98 3.36 -20.46
C ILE A 60 -22.57 3.49 -19.87
N PHE A 61 -21.63 4.04 -20.63
CA PHE A 61 -20.29 4.35 -20.12
C PHE A 61 -20.39 5.49 -19.10
N ALA A 62 -19.88 5.27 -17.89
CA ALA A 62 -20.02 6.17 -16.76
C ALA A 62 -18.64 6.62 -16.25
N GLU A 63 -18.30 7.87 -16.54
CA GLU A 63 -17.14 8.55 -15.96
C GLU A 63 -17.36 8.84 -14.47
N ARG A 64 -16.27 9.18 -13.76
CA ARG A 64 -16.28 9.58 -12.35
C ARG A 64 -17.33 10.65 -12.03
N THR A 65 -17.49 11.64 -12.90
CA THR A 65 -18.51 12.72 -12.78
C THR A 65 -19.95 12.19 -12.88
N THR A 66 -20.17 11.09 -13.61
CA THR A 66 -21.48 10.46 -13.74
C THR A 66 -21.82 9.59 -12.52
N ILE A 67 -20.82 8.95 -11.91
CA ILE A 67 -21.01 8.09 -10.73
C ILE A 67 -21.07 8.92 -9.44
N GLU A 68 -20.14 9.85 -9.23
CA GLU A 68 -20.03 10.62 -7.98
C GLU A 68 -20.95 11.87 -7.96
N ASN A 69 -21.02 12.65 -9.05
CA ASN A 69 -21.80 13.91 -9.05
C ASN A 69 -23.25 13.73 -9.52
N ASN A 70 -23.53 12.80 -10.45
CA ASN A 70 -24.88 12.48 -10.91
C ASN A 70 -25.54 11.33 -10.12
N LEU A 71 -25.02 11.02 -8.93
CA LEU A 71 -25.50 9.97 -8.03
C LEU A 71 -27.03 9.90 -7.90
N TYR A 72 -27.67 11.05 -7.62
CA TYR A 72 -29.11 11.12 -7.44
C TYR A 72 -29.89 10.70 -8.68
N LYS A 73 -29.38 10.92 -9.90
CA LYS A 73 -30.03 10.50 -11.14
C LYS A 73 -30.06 8.97 -11.27
N ILE A 74 -28.96 8.29 -10.97
CA ILE A 74 -28.90 6.81 -11.00
C ILE A 74 -29.94 6.22 -10.02
N ILE A 75 -30.06 6.83 -8.84
CA ILE A 75 -30.97 6.42 -7.78
C ILE A 75 -32.44 6.77 -8.11
N ASP A 76 -32.70 7.92 -8.72
CA ASP A 76 -34.03 8.30 -9.20
C ASP A 76 -34.50 7.38 -10.35
N GLU A 77 -33.61 6.98 -11.26
CA GLU A 77 -33.92 5.99 -12.30
C GLU A 77 -34.16 4.58 -11.70
N ALA A 78 -33.42 4.20 -10.66
CA ALA A 78 -33.59 2.94 -9.94
C ALA A 78 -34.87 2.85 -9.08
N SER A 79 -35.54 4.00 -8.85
CA SER A 79 -36.89 4.03 -8.25
C SER A 79 -38.00 3.56 -9.19
N ARG A 80 -37.67 3.22 -10.44
CA ARG A 80 -38.63 2.84 -11.50
C ARG A 80 -38.20 1.60 -12.26
N ASN A 81 -36.91 1.49 -12.54
CA ASN A 81 -36.32 0.47 -13.41
C ASN A 81 -35.28 -0.35 -12.64
N LYS A 82 -34.98 -1.56 -13.13
CA LYS A 82 -33.89 -2.40 -12.63
C LYS A 82 -32.57 -2.01 -13.27
N ILE A 83 -31.60 -1.60 -12.46
CA ILE A 83 -30.34 -1.00 -12.91
C ILE A 83 -29.15 -1.80 -12.38
N ALA A 84 -28.11 -1.96 -13.20
CA ALA A 84 -26.80 -2.40 -12.73
C ALA A 84 -25.78 -1.25 -12.70
N ILE A 85 -24.88 -1.31 -11.73
CA ILE A 85 -23.62 -0.56 -11.70
C ILE A 85 -22.52 -1.60 -11.78
N ALA A 86 -21.86 -1.65 -12.94
CA ALA A 86 -20.86 -2.63 -13.32
C ALA A 86 -19.47 -2.01 -13.23
N THR A 87 -18.51 -2.70 -12.61
CA THR A 87 -17.18 -2.13 -12.32
C THR A 87 -16.10 -3.19 -12.34
N SER A 88 -14.86 -2.79 -12.67
CA SER A 88 -13.70 -3.67 -12.60
C SER A 88 -13.45 -4.15 -11.16
N GLY A 89 -12.93 -5.37 -11.00
CA GLY A 89 -12.69 -6.01 -9.72
C GLY A 89 -13.98 -6.43 -8.99
N ASP A 90 -14.19 -5.87 -7.81
CA ASP A 90 -15.34 -6.08 -6.93
C ASP A 90 -16.00 -4.73 -6.61
N PRO A 91 -17.35 -4.62 -6.50
CA PRO A 91 -18.01 -3.33 -6.43
C PRO A 91 -17.62 -2.43 -5.26
N PHE A 92 -17.16 -2.98 -4.14
CA PHE A 92 -16.87 -2.22 -2.92
C PHE A 92 -15.40 -2.27 -2.48
N ILE A 93 -14.52 -2.82 -3.32
CA ILE A 93 -13.08 -2.86 -3.05
C ILE A 93 -12.37 -1.74 -3.80
N ALA A 94 -11.83 -0.78 -3.05
CA ALA A 94 -11.14 0.43 -3.55
C ALA A 94 -12.02 1.38 -4.40
N THR A 95 -13.34 1.33 -4.24
CA THR A 95 -14.32 2.21 -4.90
C THR A 95 -15.01 3.16 -3.90
N THR A 96 -15.75 4.16 -4.41
CA THR A 96 -16.64 5.01 -3.60
C THR A 96 -18.11 4.54 -3.61
N HIS A 97 -18.41 3.39 -4.26
CA HIS A 97 -19.78 2.90 -4.49
C HIS A 97 -20.62 2.65 -3.24
N ILE A 98 -20.01 2.51 -2.06
CA ILE A 98 -20.73 2.36 -0.80
C ILE A 98 -21.66 3.55 -0.49
N ALA A 99 -21.33 4.76 -0.96
CA ALA A 99 -22.21 5.92 -0.86
C ALA A 99 -23.53 5.74 -1.63
N ILE A 100 -23.48 5.06 -2.77
CA ILE A 100 -24.63 4.76 -3.62
C ILE A 100 -25.56 3.74 -2.96
N LEU A 101 -24.98 2.67 -2.40
CA LEU A 101 -25.71 1.66 -1.65
C LEU A 101 -26.44 2.30 -0.46
N LEU A 102 -25.78 3.18 0.30
CA LEU A 102 -26.37 3.85 1.46
C LEU A 102 -27.55 4.75 1.08
N GLU A 103 -27.45 5.55 0.02
CA GLU A 103 -28.55 6.42 -0.42
C GLU A 103 -29.71 5.64 -1.07
N ALA A 104 -29.44 4.55 -1.79
CA ALA A 104 -30.46 3.66 -2.32
C ALA A 104 -31.27 2.98 -1.18
N VAL A 105 -30.58 2.50 -0.14
CA VAL A 105 -31.21 1.88 1.04
C VAL A 105 -32.08 2.88 1.82
N LYS A 106 -31.65 4.14 2.01
CA LYS A 106 -32.48 5.20 2.64
C LYS A 106 -33.81 5.42 1.92
N ARG A 107 -33.84 5.22 0.60
CA ARG A 107 -35.02 5.41 -0.25
C ARG A 107 -35.84 4.12 -0.44
N GLY A 108 -35.50 3.04 0.24
CA GLY A 108 -36.22 1.76 0.17
C GLY A 108 -36.03 0.99 -1.14
N ILE A 109 -35.03 1.34 -1.96
CA ILE A 109 -34.70 0.63 -3.19
C ILE A 109 -34.00 -0.68 -2.82
N CYS A 110 -34.38 -1.79 -3.46
CA CYS A 110 -33.73 -3.07 -3.22
C CYS A 110 -32.28 -3.02 -3.75
N VAL A 111 -31.32 -3.56 -2.99
CA VAL A 111 -29.93 -3.66 -3.42
C VAL A 111 -29.50 -5.12 -3.48
N LYS A 112 -28.90 -5.52 -4.59
CA LYS A 112 -28.16 -6.78 -4.73
C LYS A 112 -26.68 -6.48 -4.93
N VAL A 113 -25.83 -7.36 -4.41
CA VAL A 113 -24.37 -7.31 -4.60
C VAL A 113 -23.94 -8.62 -5.23
N ILE A 114 -23.27 -8.51 -6.38
CA ILE A 114 -22.64 -9.61 -7.09
C ILE A 114 -21.14 -9.35 -7.07
N HIS A 115 -20.43 -10.13 -6.27
CA HIS A 115 -18.99 -10.00 -6.08
C HIS A 115 -18.20 -10.44 -7.32
N GLY A 116 -17.02 -9.84 -7.50
CA GLY A 116 -16.08 -10.17 -8.58
C GLY A 116 -14.67 -10.43 -8.05
N VAL A 117 -13.81 -11.02 -8.87
CA VAL A 117 -12.42 -11.30 -8.49
C VAL A 117 -11.63 -9.99 -8.41
N SER A 118 -11.27 -9.57 -7.19
CA SER A 118 -10.51 -8.34 -6.97
C SER A 118 -9.00 -8.53 -7.12
N ILE A 119 -8.32 -7.46 -7.55
CA ILE A 119 -6.86 -7.37 -7.60
C ILE A 119 -6.21 -7.60 -6.22
N ILE A 120 -6.88 -7.29 -5.11
CA ILE A 120 -6.33 -7.55 -3.76
C ILE A 120 -6.11 -9.05 -3.54
N SER A 121 -7.14 -9.86 -3.79
CA SER A 121 -7.07 -11.33 -3.71
C SER A 121 -6.14 -11.94 -4.77
N ALA A 122 -6.16 -11.39 -5.99
CA ALA A 122 -5.37 -11.90 -7.10
C ALA A 122 -3.88 -11.60 -6.95
N ALA A 123 -3.51 -10.42 -6.44
CA ALA A 123 -2.10 -10.02 -6.27
C ALA A 123 -1.39 -10.88 -5.21
N ALA A 124 -2.07 -11.18 -4.10
CA ALA A 124 -1.52 -12.07 -3.06
C ALA A 124 -1.25 -13.48 -3.60
N SER A 125 -2.25 -14.11 -4.23
CA SER A 125 -2.09 -15.47 -4.78
C SER A 125 -1.14 -15.54 -5.98
N TYR A 126 -1.19 -14.55 -6.87
CA TYR A 126 -0.33 -14.52 -8.06
C TYR A 126 1.13 -14.19 -7.74
N SER A 127 1.42 -13.37 -6.73
CA SER A 127 2.80 -13.17 -6.23
C SER A 127 3.35 -14.37 -5.46
N GLY A 128 2.48 -15.27 -4.99
CA GLY A 128 2.89 -16.44 -4.20
C GLY A 128 3.26 -16.11 -2.75
N LEU A 129 2.79 -14.98 -2.23
CA LEU A 129 2.97 -14.55 -0.83
C LEU A 129 1.75 -14.94 0.03
N SER A 130 1.94 -15.08 1.35
CA SER A 130 0.82 -15.40 2.23
C SER A 130 -0.17 -14.23 2.31
N ALA A 131 -1.42 -14.47 1.90
CA ALA A 131 -2.51 -13.49 2.01
C ALA A 131 -2.68 -12.98 3.45
N TYR A 132 -2.44 -13.83 4.45
CA TYR A 132 -2.51 -13.50 5.88
C TYR A 132 -1.42 -12.53 6.36
N LYS A 133 -0.40 -12.25 5.54
CA LYS A 133 0.70 -11.34 5.86
C LYS A 133 0.66 -10.02 5.09
N PHE A 134 -0.41 -9.74 4.35
CA PHE A 134 -0.62 -8.40 3.79
C PHE A 134 -1.15 -7.45 4.86
N GLY A 135 -0.46 -6.33 5.04
CA GLY A 135 -0.85 -5.26 5.94
C GLY A 135 -1.79 -4.24 5.28
N ARG A 136 -1.74 -3.00 5.76
CA ARG A 136 -2.56 -1.89 5.24
C ARG A 136 -2.20 -1.61 3.77
N ILE A 137 -3.18 -1.74 2.90
CA ILE A 137 -3.06 -1.48 1.46
C ILE A 137 -3.01 0.03 1.22
N VAL A 138 -2.25 0.46 0.22
CA VAL A 138 -2.11 1.87 -0.18
C VAL A 138 -2.29 2.03 -1.68
N THR A 139 -2.66 3.23 -2.13
CA THR A 139 -2.75 3.59 -3.55
C THR A 139 -1.82 4.76 -3.84
N VAL A 140 -1.02 4.69 -4.91
CA VAL A 140 -0.23 5.81 -5.44
C VAL A 140 -0.98 6.45 -6.60
N PRO A 141 -1.56 7.67 -6.44
CA PRO A 141 -2.32 8.34 -7.48
C PRO A 141 -1.43 9.10 -8.48
N ARG A 142 -1.95 9.38 -9.68
CA ARG A 142 -1.26 10.06 -10.79
C ARG A 142 -0.77 11.48 -10.45
N ALA A 143 -1.42 12.16 -9.50
CA ALA A 143 -1.10 13.54 -9.11
C ALA A 143 -1.11 13.74 -7.58
N ALA A 144 -0.33 12.93 -6.86
CA ALA A 144 -0.17 13.09 -5.41
C ALA A 144 0.56 14.38 -5.02
N SER A 145 0.13 15.02 -3.92
CA SER A 145 0.98 15.99 -3.22
C SER A 145 2.10 15.27 -2.46
N MET A 146 3.20 15.98 -2.14
CA MET A 146 4.28 15.40 -1.33
C MET A 146 3.79 14.91 0.04
N GLU A 147 2.79 15.57 0.63
CA GLU A 147 2.17 15.16 1.89
C GLU A 147 1.42 13.82 1.77
N ILE A 148 0.66 13.63 0.69
CA ILE A 148 -0.03 12.36 0.39
C ILE A 148 1.00 11.24 0.19
N MET A 149 2.07 11.49 -0.58
CA MET A 149 3.15 10.52 -0.77
C MET A 149 3.88 10.19 0.53
N GLU A 150 4.08 11.17 1.41
CA GLU A 150 4.66 10.93 2.74
C GLU A 150 3.73 10.08 3.63
N GLY A 151 2.42 10.32 3.57
CA GLY A 151 1.41 9.46 4.23
C GLY A 151 1.44 8.02 3.73
N ILE A 152 1.51 7.82 2.40
CA ILE A 152 1.66 6.49 1.77
C ILE A 152 2.93 5.80 2.25
N TYR A 153 4.08 6.48 2.17
CA TYR A 153 5.38 5.97 2.62
C TYR A 153 5.34 5.56 4.11
N ARG A 154 4.73 6.37 4.97
CA ARG A 154 4.56 6.08 6.41
C ARG A 154 3.70 4.84 6.67
N VAL A 155 2.67 4.58 5.87
CA VAL A 155 1.85 3.36 5.98
C VAL A 155 2.63 2.12 5.54
N ILE A 156 3.38 2.20 4.42
CA ILE A 156 4.25 1.11 3.97
C ILE A 156 5.32 0.80 5.05
N ALA A 157 5.96 1.83 5.60
CA ALA A 157 6.97 1.67 6.66
C ALA A 157 6.37 1.03 7.94
N ASN A 158 5.13 1.37 8.31
CA ASN A 158 4.42 0.77 9.43
C ASN A 158 4.09 -0.72 9.19
N ASN A 159 3.73 -1.12 7.97
CA ASN A 159 3.58 -2.56 7.64
C ASN A 159 4.91 -3.30 7.78
N GLN A 160 6.00 -2.72 7.25
CA GLN A 160 7.34 -3.30 7.29
C GLN A 160 7.85 -3.51 8.72
N GLU A 161 7.61 -2.56 9.62
CA GLU A 161 7.92 -2.67 11.06
C GLU A 161 7.35 -3.95 11.69
N HIS A 162 6.16 -4.36 11.25
CA HIS A 162 5.44 -5.55 11.73
C HIS A 162 5.66 -6.79 10.84
N GLY A 163 6.64 -6.77 9.94
CA GLY A 163 6.93 -7.88 9.04
C GLY A 163 5.87 -8.13 7.95
N LEU A 164 4.94 -7.20 7.72
CA LEU A 164 3.83 -7.35 6.78
C LEU A 164 4.21 -6.88 5.35
N HIS A 165 3.76 -7.63 4.35
CA HIS A 165 3.83 -7.20 2.95
C HIS A 165 2.86 -6.03 2.72
N THR A 166 3.25 -5.08 1.87
CA THR A 166 2.34 -4.00 1.44
C THR A 166 1.98 -4.19 -0.02
N LEU A 167 0.69 -4.34 -0.32
CA LEU A 167 0.18 -4.15 -1.67
C LEU A 167 0.05 -2.64 -1.92
N VAL A 168 0.75 -2.17 -2.94
CA VAL A 168 0.72 -0.81 -3.48
C VAL A 168 -0.08 -0.86 -4.78
N LEU A 169 -1.34 -0.46 -4.68
CA LEU A 169 -2.19 -0.20 -5.84
C LEU A 169 -1.66 1.05 -6.56
N LEU A 170 -1.76 1.06 -7.87
CA LEU A 170 -1.30 2.17 -8.72
C LEU A 170 -2.51 2.72 -9.48
N ASP A 171 -2.54 4.03 -9.69
CA ASP A 171 -3.65 4.69 -10.38
C ASP A 171 -3.92 4.07 -11.76
N THR A 172 -5.18 4.02 -12.17
CA THR A 172 -5.60 3.64 -13.52
C THR A 172 -6.16 4.81 -14.32
N ALA A 173 -6.40 5.97 -13.70
CA ALA A 173 -6.81 7.18 -14.39
C ALA A 173 -5.68 7.77 -15.25
N ASP A 174 -6.05 8.52 -16.29
CA ASP A 174 -5.16 9.32 -17.14
C ASP A 174 -3.92 8.55 -17.64
N GLY A 175 -4.16 7.37 -18.21
CA GLY A 175 -3.13 6.45 -18.72
C GLY A 175 -2.52 5.51 -17.67
N GLY A 176 -2.81 5.73 -16.38
CA GLY A 176 -2.37 4.91 -15.25
C GLY A 176 -0.92 5.12 -14.83
N VAL A 177 -0.62 4.85 -13.56
CA VAL A 177 0.73 4.95 -12.97
C VAL A 177 1.49 3.64 -13.15
N THR A 178 2.72 3.72 -13.67
CA THR A 178 3.61 2.57 -13.77
C THR A 178 4.32 2.25 -12.44
N ALA A 179 4.79 1.02 -12.26
CA ALA A 179 5.56 0.66 -11.07
C ALA A 179 6.94 1.36 -11.02
N GLN A 180 7.48 1.75 -12.18
CA GLN A 180 8.66 2.61 -12.33
C GLN A 180 8.40 3.98 -11.70
N GLU A 181 7.36 4.70 -12.18
CA GLU A 181 6.97 6.02 -11.64
C GLU A 181 6.66 5.94 -10.14
N ALA A 182 5.95 4.92 -9.69
CA ALA A 182 5.63 4.75 -8.27
C ALA A 182 6.89 4.55 -7.41
N ALA A 183 7.89 3.81 -7.91
CA ALA A 183 9.18 3.64 -7.25
C ALA A 183 10.00 4.94 -7.23
N GLU A 184 9.96 5.74 -8.30
CA GLU A 184 10.54 7.09 -8.31
C GLU A 184 9.87 8.01 -7.29
N TYR A 185 8.53 8.10 -7.30
CA TYR A 185 7.79 9.03 -6.43
C TYR A 185 8.06 8.72 -4.96
N LEU A 186 8.16 7.43 -4.59
CA LEU A 186 8.49 6.98 -3.24
C LEU A 186 10.00 7.09 -2.92
N SER A 187 10.89 7.01 -3.91
CA SER A 187 12.33 7.33 -3.73
C SER A 187 12.55 8.81 -3.41
N ARG A 188 11.78 9.73 -4.02
CA ARG A 188 11.84 11.17 -3.67
C ARG A 188 11.36 11.45 -2.23
N ILE A 189 10.59 10.56 -1.63
CA ILE A 189 10.24 10.59 -0.19
C ILE A 189 11.33 9.94 0.67
N GLU A 190 12.00 8.89 0.17
CA GLU A 190 13.19 8.31 0.80
C GLU A 190 14.31 9.34 0.97
N GLU A 191 14.60 10.12 -0.07
CA GLU A 191 15.59 11.22 -0.03
C GLU A 191 15.28 12.26 1.07
N LYS A 192 14.00 12.47 1.39
CA LYS A 192 13.53 13.40 2.42
C LYS A 192 13.54 12.80 3.83
N LEU A 193 13.17 11.52 3.98
CA LEU A 193 12.93 10.88 5.29
C LEU A 193 14.09 10.01 5.76
N GLY A 194 14.77 9.31 4.86
CA GLY A 194 15.91 8.43 5.15
C GLY A 194 15.58 7.21 6.01
N TRP A 195 14.37 6.63 5.91
CA TRP A 195 13.97 5.44 6.70
C TRP A 195 14.36 4.11 6.03
N GLY A 196 15.13 4.16 4.95
CA GLY A 196 15.70 3.02 4.26
C GLY A 196 14.68 2.09 3.61
N LEU A 197 13.45 2.55 3.37
CA LEU A 197 12.35 1.77 2.79
C LEU A 197 12.56 1.51 1.30
N PHE A 198 12.97 2.55 0.58
CA PHE A 198 13.14 2.63 -0.89
C PHE A 198 14.61 2.82 -1.29
N ARG A 199 15.55 2.29 -0.50
CA ARG A 199 16.96 2.19 -0.92
C ARG A 199 17.09 1.32 -2.17
N ASP A 200 18.13 1.59 -2.95
CA ASP A 200 18.47 0.89 -4.19
C ASP A 200 18.64 -0.64 -4.07
N ASP A 201 18.97 -1.16 -2.88
CA ASP A 201 19.14 -2.60 -2.60
C ASP A 201 17.83 -3.32 -2.22
N ARG A 202 16.75 -2.58 -1.94
CA ARG A 202 15.46 -3.14 -1.51
C ARG A 202 14.72 -3.77 -2.67
N ILE A 203 13.92 -4.81 -2.42
CA ILE A 203 13.12 -5.49 -3.45
C ILE A 203 11.68 -4.98 -3.55
N ALA A 204 11.17 -5.00 -4.78
CA ALA A 204 9.76 -4.88 -5.12
C ALA A 204 9.35 -6.03 -6.04
N VAL A 205 8.21 -6.65 -5.76
CA VAL A 205 7.57 -7.63 -6.65
C VAL A 205 6.51 -6.89 -7.46
N VAL A 206 6.70 -6.77 -8.76
CA VAL A 206 5.79 -6.05 -9.66
C VAL A 206 4.95 -7.07 -10.42
N LEU A 207 3.64 -6.84 -10.43
CA LEU A 207 2.67 -7.64 -11.19
C LEU A 207 2.07 -6.75 -12.28
N LEU A 208 2.16 -7.22 -13.53
CA LEU A 208 1.68 -6.53 -14.72
C LEU A 208 0.44 -7.26 -15.24
N HIS A 209 -0.61 -6.52 -15.62
CA HIS A 209 -1.78 -7.04 -16.36
C HIS A 209 -2.47 -8.26 -15.72
N VAL A 210 -2.49 -8.36 -14.39
CA VAL A 210 -3.03 -9.52 -13.66
C VAL A 210 -4.50 -9.74 -14.03
N GLY A 211 -4.81 -10.89 -14.63
CA GLY A 211 -6.15 -11.22 -15.17
C GLY A 211 -6.29 -11.10 -16.69
N MET A 212 -5.26 -10.62 -17.39
CA MET A 212 -5.22 -10.51 -18.85
C MET A 212 -4.27 -11.55 -19.45
N ARG A 213 -4.30 -11.74 -20.77
CA ARG A 213 -3.39 -12.68 -21.48
C ARG A 213 -1.91 -12.30 -21.41
N THR A 214 -1.62 -11.02 -21.16
CA THR A 214 -0.27 -10.47 -20.95
C THR A 214 0.16 -10.51 -19.47
N ALA A 215 -0.63 -11.12 -18.58
CA ALA A 215 -0.34 -11.21 -17.15
C ALA A 215 1.07 -11.75 -16.90
N SER A 216 1.88 -10.96 -16.22
CA SER A 216 3.26 -11.30 -15.89
C SER A 216 3.65 -10.74 -14.53
N LYS A 217 4.71 -11.30 -13.97
CA LYS A 217 5.23 -10.94 -12.64
C LYS A 217 6.74 -11.04 -12.66
N LYS A 218 7.40 -10.05 -12.07
CA LYS A 218 8.84 -10.07 -11.89
C LYS A 218 9.25 -9.25 -10.68
N CYS A 219 10.36 -9.65 -10.11
CA CYS A 219 10.96 -9.12 -8.91
C CYS A 219 12.21 -8.33 -9.26
N TYR A 220 12.37 -7.15 -8.67
CA TYR A 220 13.39 -6.16 -9.01
C TYR A 220 13.95 -5.52 -7.74
N ALA A 221 15.22 -5.10 -7.76
CA ALA A 221 15.67 -4.11 -6.80
C ALA A 221 15.14 -2.72 -7.18
N ILE A 222 14.96 -1.82 -6.22
CA ILE A 222 14.38 -0.48 -6.46
C ILE A 222 15.21 0.32 -7.48
N LYS A 223 16.54 0.19 -7.50
CA LYS A 223 17.38 0.81 -8.53
C LYS A 223 17.01 0.34 -9.95
N ASP A 224 16.92 -0.98 -10.13
CA ASP A 224 16.71 -1.58 -11.45
C ASP A 224 15.28 -1.26 -11.94
N LEU A 225 14.31 -1.20 -11.01
CA LEU A 225 12.92 -0.84 -11.31
C LEU A 225 12.76 0.62 -11.81
N LYS A 226 13.60 1.56 -11.36
CA LYS A 226 13.58 2.96 -11.83
C LYS A 226 14.13 3.11 -13.26
N GLU A 227 15.04 2.24 -13.68
CA GLU A 227 15.70 2.28 -14.99
C GLU A 227 14.94 1.51 -16.10
N LEU A 228 13.91 0.74 -15.74
CA LEU A 228 13.18 -0.13 -16.65
C LEU A 228 11.98 0.55 -17.32
N SER A 229 11.98 0.56 -18.66
CA SER A 229 10.77 0.78 -19.46
C SER A 229 9.83 -0.43 -19.32
N LEU A 230 8.76 -0.26 -18.55
CA LEU A 230 7.67 -1.23 -18.41
C LEU A 230 6.63 -1.04 -19.55
N PRO A 231 5.81 -2.07 -19.86
CA PRO A 231 4.65 -1.88 -20.74
C PRO A 231 3.65 -0.87 -20.14
N PRO A 232 2.62 -0.43 -20.89
CA PRO A 232 1.55 0.38 -20.33
C PRO A 232 0.81 -0.32 -19.17
N PRO A 233 0.26 0.40 -18.17
CA PRO A 233 -0.55 -0.17 -17.09
C PRO A 233 -1.81 -0.95 -17.58
N PRO A 234 -2.54 -1.70 -16.73
CA PRO A 234 -2.51 -1.71 -15.26
C PRO A 234 -1.36 -2.52 -14.65
N HIS A 235 -0.79 -1.98 -13.57
CA HIS A 235 0.24 -2.63 -12.75
C HIS A 235 -0.14 -2.56 -11.26
N VAL A 236 0.41 -3.46 -10.45
CA VAL A 236 0.49 -3.29 -8.99
C VAL A 236 1.89 -3.66 -8.51
N MET A 237 2.33 -3.04 -7.41
CA MET A 237 3.61 -3.30 -6.78
C MET A 237 3.39 -3.89 -5.38
N ILE A 238 4.20 -4.87 -4.98
CA ILE A 238 4.20 -5.44 -3.64
C ILE A 238 5.58 -5.25 -3.04
N LEU A 239 5.62 -4.70 -1.82
CA LEU A 239 6.83 -4.54 -1.02
C LEU A 239 6.81 -5.59 0.08
N PRO A 240 7.60 -6.68 -0.01
CA PRO A 240 7.51 -7.77 0.94
C PRO A 240 7.99 -7.35 2.33
N GLY A 241 7.24 -7.69 3.38
CA GLY A 241 7.68 -7.60 4.77
C GLY A 241 8.71 -8.68 5.10
N GLU A 242 8.56 -9.34 6.25
CA GLU A 242 9.33 -10.56 6.54
C GLU A 242 8.93 -11.66 5.56
N LEU A 243 9.84 -12.58 5.23
CA LEU A 243 9.57 -13.74 4.37
C LEU A 243 9.84 -15.03 5.13
N ASN A 244 8.82 -15.89 5.25
CA ASN A 244 9.01 -17.25 5.74
C ASN A 244 9.69 -18.13 4.67
N PHE A 245 10.15 -19.33 5.04
CA PHE A 245 10.87 -20.22 4.11
C PHE A 245 10.09 -20.51 2.81
N VAL A 246 8.79 -20.80 2.91
CA VAL A 246 7.93 -21.09 1.75
C VAL A 246 7.77 -19.85 0.88
N GLU A 247 7.67 -18.66 1.47
CA GLU A 247 7.60 -17.39 0.74
C GLU A 247 8.92 -17.04 0.04
N LYS A 248 10.08 -17.35 0.63
CA LYS A 248 11.39 -17.18 -0.03
C LYS A 248 11.51 -18.07 -1.26
N GLU A 249 11.20 -19.36 -1.14
CA GLU A 249 11.25 -20.29 -2.26
C GLU A 249 10.16 -20.00 -3.31
N SER A 250 8.96 -19.60 -2.88
CA SER A 250 7.91 -19.11 -3.77
C SER A 250 8.36 -17.89 -4.60
N LEU A 251 8.97 -16.87 -3.97
CA LEU A 251 9.45 -15.70 -4.69
C LEU A 251 10.61 -16.02 -5.66
N LYS A 252 11.50 -16.97 -5.32
CA LYS A 252 12.55 -17.47 -6.24
C LYS A 252 11.97 -18.22 -7.44
N MET A 253 11.05 -19.16 -7.20
CA MET A 253 10.57 -20.11 -8.22
C MET A 253 9.37 -19.59 -9.04
N ILE A 254 8.51 -18.75 -8.44
CA ILE A 254 7.24 -18.29 -9.03
C ILE A 254 7.30 -16.82 -9.46
N ALA A 255 7.92 -15.95 -8.67
CA ALA A 255 8.07 -14.52 -8.99
C ALA A 255 9.41 -14.16 -9.67
N TYR A 256 10.27 -15.17 -9.91
CA TYR A 256 11.58 -15.05 -10.56
C TYR A 256 12.50 -14.00 -9.91
N CYS A 257 12.47 -13.90 -8.58
CA CYS A 257 13.46 -13.11 -7.84
C CYS A 257 14.86 -13.72 -7.93
N ASP A 258 15.89 -12.87 -7.97
CA ASP A 258 17.26 -13.31 -7.72
C ASP A 258 17.40 -13.88 -6.29
N TYR A 259 18.20 -14.95 -6.17
CA TYR A 259 18.38 -15.67 -4.92
C TYR A 259 19.07 -14.80 -3.87
N LYS A 260 20.09 -14.03 -4.25
CA LYS A 260 20.82 -13.15 -3.31
C LYS A 260 19.95 -11.99 -2.86
N MET A 261 19.09 -11.46 -3.72
CA MET A 261 18.11 -10.44 -3.33
C MET A 261 17.15 -10.97 -2.25
N ILE A 262 16.64 -12.21 -2.39
CA ILE A 262 15.71 -12.81 -1.42
C ILE A 262 16.39 -13.27 -0.13
N ASP A 263 17.59 -13.83 -0.22
CA ASP A 263 18.27 -14.36 0.95
C ASP A 263 18.79 -13.22 1.87
N ASN A 264 19.20 -12.09 1.28
CA ASN A 264 19.53 -10.84 2.02
C ASN A 264 18.31 -9.97 2.39
N HIS A 265 17.10 -10.30 1.93
CA HIS A 265 15.93 -9.46 2.21
C HIS A 265 15.51 -9.51 3.68
N HIS A 266 15.51 -8.33 4.30
CA HIS A 266 14.95 -8.09 5.63
C HIS A 266 14.01 -6.87 5.58
N PRO A 267 12.87 -6.91 6.30
CA PRO A 267 12.00 -5.74 6.44
C PRO A 267 12.71 -4.61 7.19
N ILE A 268 12.28 -3.37 6.96
CA ILE A 268 12.77 -2.25 7.76
C ILE A 268 12.09 -2.20 9.14
N SER A 269 12.86 -1.86 10.17
CA SER A 269 12.32 -1.34 11.42
C SER A 269 12.75 0.11 11.56
N THR A 270 11.79 1.02 11.43
CA THR A 270 11.94 2.45 11.70
C THR A 270 12.24 2.70 13.17
N SER A 271 11.74 1.85 14.08
CA SER A 271 12.07 1.92 15.51
C SER A 271 13.54 1.56 15.74
N ARG A 272 14.07 0.53 15.06
CA ARG A 272 15.48 0.12 15.14
C ARG A 272 16.41 1.20 14.58
N GLN A 273 16.00 1.87 13.50
CA GLN A 273 16.73 3.00 12.94
C GLN A 273 16.68 4.25 13.82
N ARG A 274 15.52 4.56 14.43
CA ARG A 274 15.40 5.66 15.42
C ARG A 274 16.29 5.40 16.63
N ALA A 275 16.23 4.19 17.21
CA ALA A 275 17.10 3.78 18.30
C ALA A 275 18.58 3.93 17.93
N LYS A 276 19.00 3.38 16.78
CA LYS A 276 20.38 3.57 16.28
C LYS A 276 20.73 5.06 16.15
N LYS A 277 19.87 5.89 15.56
CA LYS A 277 20.12 7.33 15.39
C LYS A 277 20.30 8.05 16.73
N TYR A 278 19.49 7.72 17.74
CA TYR A 278 19.63 8.28 19.09
C TYR A 278 20.89 7.76 19.81
N ILE A 279 21.25 6.49 19.63
CA ILE A 279 22.50 5.89 20.13
C ILE A 279 23.72 6.61 19.53
N ASP A 280 23.82 6.67 18.20
CA ASP A 280 24.95 7.28 17.49
C ASP A 280 25.11 8.76 17.86
N LYS A 281 23.98 9.49 17.98
CA LYS A 281 23.89 10.88 18.47
C LYS A 281 24.37 11.04 19.91
N THR A 282 23.92 10.18 20.81
CA THR A 282 24.27 10.25 22.25
C THR A 282 25.73 9.86 22.49
N GLN A 283 26.25 8.85 21.77
CA GLN A 283 27.69 8.57 21.75
C GLN A 283 28.50 9.77 21.23
N GLY A 284 28.01 10.44 20.20
CA GLY A 284 28.59 11.69 19.68
C GLY A 284 28.57 12.86 20.68
N VAL A 285 27.63 12.90 21.63
CA VAL A 285 27.60 13.89 22.73
C VAL A 285 28.50 13.48 23.90
N LEU A 286 28.42 12.23 24.36
CA LEU A 286 29.31 11.70 25.40
C LEU A 286 30.79 11.84 25.01
N GLY A 287 31.13 11.59 23.74
CA GLY A 287 32.47 11.78 23.17
C GLY A 287 32.92 13.24 23.01
N LYS A 288 32.05 14.22 23.26
CA LYS A 288 32.40 15.65 23.44
C LYS A 288 32.58 15.96 24.93
N ILE A 289 31.59 15.62 25.76
CA ILE A 289 31.59 15.91 27.21
C ILE A 289 32.84 15.33 27.89
N ARG A 290 33.25 14.09 27.55
CA ARG A 290 34.46 13.43 28.07
C ARG A 290 35.80 14.10 27.68
N LYS A 291 35.78 15.24 26.97
CA LYS A 291 36.97 16.05 26.62
C LYS A 291 37.03 17.38 27.38
N GLU A 292 35.98 17.73 28.12
CA GLU A 292 35.89 18.94 28.93
C GLU A 292 35.99 18.56 30.43
N PRO A 293 36.56 19.44 31.27
CA PRO A 293 36.62 19.19 32.71
C PRO A 293 35.21 19.31 33.32
N VAL A 294 34.73 18.23 33.93
CA VAL A 294 33.47 18.15 34.68
C VAL A 294 33.76 17.91 36.16
N ASP A 295 32.82 18.29 37.04
CA ASP A 295 32.89 17.93 38.45
C ASP A 295 32.45 16.48 38.71
N LEU A 296 32.78 15.94 39.89
CA LEU A 296 32.55 14.54 40.26
C LEU A 296 31.07 14.13 40.14
N GLU A 297 30.16 15.00 40.59
CA GLU A 297 28.70 14.77 40.51
C GLU A 297 28.24 14.68 39.04
N ALA A 298 28.75 15.56 38.18
CA ALA A 298 28.47 15.49 36.75
C ALA A 298 29.14 14.26 36.08
N GLN A 299 30.33 13.85 36.52
CA GLN A 299 31.03 12.67 36.00
C GLN A 299 30.25 11.38 36.30
N GLU A 300 29.79 11.18 37.54
CA GLU A 300 28.97 10.01 37.91
C GLU A 300 27.72 9.87 37.03
N VAL A 301 27.04 10.99 36.74
CA VAL A 301 25.87 11.01 35.85
C VAL A 301 26.24 10.77 34.38
N VAL A 302 27.39 11.26 33.91
CA VAL A 302 27.92 10.96 32.56
C VAL A 302 28.28 9.48 32.42
N GLU A 303 28.83 8.85 33.45
CA GLU A 303 29.12 7.41 33.48
C GLU A 303 27.82 6.58 33.51
N LEU A 304 26.83 6.96 34.32
CA LEU A 304 25.51 6.33 34.31
C LEU A 304 24.81 6.44 32.94
N ALA A 305 24.82 7.62 32.32
CA ALA A 305 24.29 7.81 30.97
C ALA A 305 25.05 6.96 29.92
N SER A 306 26.34 6.73 30.13
CA SER A 306 27.14 5.86 29.26
C SER A 306 26.73 4.38 29.38
N THR A 307 26.35 3.92 30.57
CA THR A 307 25.80 2.57 30.81
C THR A 307 24.46 2.38 30.10
N TYR A 308 23.55 3.36 30.20
CA TYR A 308 22.27 3.32 29.48
C TYR A 308 22.44 3.28 27.93
N VAL A 309 23.48 3.92 27.39
CA VAL A 309 23.82 3.81 25.97
C VAL A 309 24.34 2.40 25.61
N TYR A 310 25.15 1.78 26.47
CA TYR A 310 25.61 0.39 26.28
C TYR A 310 24.44 -0.60 26.32
N ASP A 311 23.56 -0.48 27.31
CA ASP A 311 22.36 -1.31 27.41
C ASP A 311 21.45 -1.13 26.20
N SER A 312 21.25 0.12 25.75
CA SER A 312 20.50 0.42 24.53
C SER A 312 21.11 -0.26 23.29
N GLN A 313 22.44 -0.30 23.15
CA GLN A 313 23.12 -1.04 22.08
C GLN A 313 22.92 -2.56 22.20
N SER A 314 23.03 -3.11 23.41
CA SER A 314 22.82 -4.54 23.70
C SER A 314 21.38 -4.99 23.38
N PHE A 315 20.39 -4.20 23.77
CA PHE A 315 18.99 -4.41 23.42
C PHE A 315 18.76 -4.31 21.90
N LEU A 316 19.39 -3.35 21.22
CA LEU A 316 19.24 -3.20 19.76
C LEU A 316 19.86 -4.35 18.97
N LEU A 317 20.95 -4.95 19.46
CA LEU A 317 21.58 -6.13 18.88
C LEU A 317 20.74 -7.39 19.10
N SER A 318 20.17 -7.56 20.29
CA SER A 318 19.24 -8.66 20.62
C SER A 318 17.82 -8.51 20.07
N GLY A 319 17.55 -7.45 19.28
CA GLY A 319 16.26 -7.19 18.63
C GLY A 319 15.21 -6.50 19.52
N ARG A 320 15.51 -6.34 20.81
CA ARG A 320 14.71 -5.65 21.85
C ARG A 320 14.65 -4.14 21.62
N THR A 321 13.97 -3.75 20.55
CA THR A 321 14.00 -2.39 20.01
C THR A 321 13.26 -1.38 20.89
N GLU A 322 12.21 -1.80 21.60
CA GLU A 322 11.49 -0.95 22.55
C GLU A 322 12.31 -0.68 23.81
N ASP A 323 12.93 -1.71 24.41
CA ASP A 323 13.87 -1.54 25.52
C ASP A 323 15.07 -0.65 25.14
N SER A 324 15.56 -0.80 23.89
CA SER A 324 16.62 0.04 23.34
C SER A 324 16.21 1.52 23.28
N LEU A 325 14.98 1.82 22.82
CA LEU A 325 14.42 3.17 22.81
C LEU A 325 14.23 3.73 24.23
N ILE A 326 13.76 2.92 25.17
CA ILE A 326 13.59 3.33 26.58
C ILE A 326 14.96 3.69 27.18
N ALA A 327 15.95 2.79 27.05
CA ALA A 327 17.29 2.99 27.60
C ALA A 327 17.99 4.23 27.01
N ILE A 328 17.88 4.49 25.70
CA ILE A 328 18.51 5.68 25.11
C ILE A 328 17.83 6.98 25.54
N SER A 329 16.50 6.99 25.72
CA SER A 329 15.80 8.18 26.25
C SER A 329 16.16 8.48 27.71
N TYR A 330 16.46 7.48 28.54
CA TYR A 330 17.06 7.72 29.87
C TYR A 330 18.45 8.38 29.76
N ALA A 331 19.31 7.92 28.85
CA ALA A 331 20.62 8.53 28.62
C ALA A 331 20.51 9.98 28.11
N GLU A 332 19.65 10.25 27.13
CA GLU A 332 19.41 11.61 26.62
C GLU A 332 18.87 12.54 27.74
N GLY A 333 17.96 12.04 28.58
CA GLY A 333 17.40 12.77 29.71
C GLY A 333 18.44 13.16 30.77
N LEU A 334 19.31 12.22 31.18
CA LEU A 334 20.38 12.48 32.15
C LEU A 334 21.35 13.58 31.66
N LEU A 335 21.72 13.54 30.38
CA LEU A 335 22.61 14.55 29.79
C LEU A 335 21.92 15.92 29.64
N ASP A 336 20.63 15.95 29.27
CA ASP A 336 19.86 17.19 29.21
C ASP A 336 19.68 17.82 30.60
N CYS A 337 19.51 17.02 31.66
CA CYS A 337 19.53 17.50 33.04
C CYS A 337 20.86 18.16 33.42
N LEU A 338 22.01 17.53 33.13
CA LEU A 338 23.32 18.15 33.37
C LEU A 338 23.50 19.46 32.60
N ARG A 339 23.03 19.55 31.36
CA ARG A 339 23.06 20.78 30.56
C ARG A 339 22.18 21.88 31.17
N MET A 340 20.99 21.53 31.66
CA MET A 340 20.07 22.47 32.31
C MET A 340 20.61 22.98 33.67
N LEU A 341 21.40 22.17 34.37
CA LEU A 341 22.14 22.57 35.57
C LEU A 341 23.41 23.38 35.28
N GLY A 342 23.77 23.60 34.01
CA GLY A 342 25.00 24.29 33.61
C GLY A 342 26.28 23.49 33.84
N LYS A 343 26.17 22.20 34.19
CA LYS A 343 27.30 21.29 34.50
C LYS A 343 28.08 20.83 33.27
N VAL A 344 27.43 20.82 32.10
CA VAL A 344 28.03 20.44 30.81
C VAL A 344 27.48 21.32 29.68
N SER A 345 28.26 21.50 28.61
CA SER A 345 27.84 22.24 27.41
C SER A 345 27.84 21.34 26.19
N PHE A 346 26.69 21.21 25.51
CA PHE A 346 26.62 20.51 24.22
C PHE A 346 25.41 20.95 23.40
N LYS A 347 25.45 20.58 22.10
CA LYS A 347 24.31 20.59 21.19
C LYS A 347 24.09 19.18 20.64
N TRP A 348 22.81 18.85 20.50
CA TRP A 348 22.27 17.59 19.98
C TRP A 348 22.52 17.39 18.48
#